data_AF-A0A1V2RJE8-F1
#
_entry.id   AF-A0A1V2RJE8-F1
#
_cell.length_a   1.000
_cell.length_b   1.000
_cell.length_c   1.000
_cell.angle_alpha   90.00
_cell.angle_beta   90.00
_cell.angle_gamma   90.00
#
_symmetry.space_group_name_H-M   'P 1'
#
loop_
_entity.id
_entity.type
_entity.pdbx_description
1 polymer ?
#
loop_
_entity_poly.entity_id
_entity_poly.type
_entity_poly.pdbx_seq_one_letter_code
_entity_poly.pdbx_strand_id
1 'polypeptide(L)'
;MNYRTYRIALVTLLLVPAAWGAASLAGSLTASTEVVCPGENVGEDGEEHPGPMRPGDTQCAVLDGSVMVGTRTYEQQQRTQSLERRRDARNGILLLTYSAVGAFLAWRASPRGADED
;
A
#
# COMPACT_ATOMS: atom_id res chain seq x y z
N MET A 1 -27.31 25.01 -6.14
CA MET A 1 -26.01 24.36 -6.40
C MET A 1 -26.19 23.44 -7.60
N ASN A 2 -25.50 23.68 -8.71
CA ASN A 2 -25.79 23.00 -9.98
C ASN A 2 -25.29 21.55 -9.97
N TYR A 3 -26.02 20.67 -10.65
CA TYR A 3 -25.71 19.24 -10.78
C TYR A 3 -24.26 18.97 -11.24
N ARG A 4 -23.74 19.84 -12.12
CA ARG A 4 -22.35 19.81 -12.59
C ARG A 4 -21.32 20.04 -11.48
N THR A 5 -21.57 20.96 -10.55
CA THR A 5 -20.67 21.25 -9.42
C THR A 5 -20.62 20.08 -8.44
N TYR A 6 -21.77 19.45 -8.18
CA TYR A 6 -21.86 18.26 -7.32
C TYR A 6 -21.09 17.06 -7.91
N ARG A 7 -21.16 16.87 -9.23
CA ARG A 7 -20.39 15.83 -9.93
C ARG A 7 -18.88 16.06 -9.83
N ILE A 8 -18.43 17.28 -10.06
CA ILE A 8 -17.01 17.62 -9.94
C ILE A 8 -16.55 17.32 -8.51
N ALA A 9 -17.31 17.76 -7.50
CA ALA A 9 -16.98 17.49 -6.10
C ALA A 9 -16.91 15.99 -5.78
N LEU A 10 -17.86 15.18 -6.25
CA LEU A 10 -17.86 13.73 -6.05
C LEU A 10 -16.67 13.05 -6.75
N VAL A 11 -16.37 13.42 -7.99
CA VAL A 11 -15.23 12.87 -8.72
C VAL A 11 -13.93 13.23 -8.01
N THR A 12 -13.77 14.48 -7.58
CA THR A 12 -12.59 14.91 -6.81
C THR A 12 -12.45 14.13 -5.50
N LEU A 13 -13.55 13.89 -4.78
CA LEU A 13 -13.55 13.08 -3.56
C LEU A 13 -13.10 11.64 -3.83
N LEU A 14 -13.47 11.06 -4.97
CA LEU A 14 -13.11 9.70 -5.36
C LEU A 14 -11.66 9.58 -5.87
N LEU A 15 -11.02 10.67 -6.27
CA LEU A 15 -9.62 10.64 -6.70
C LEU A 15 -8.65 10.35 -5.55
N VAL A 16 -8.96 10.80 -4.34
CA VAL A 16 -8.11 10.57 -3.16
C VAL A 16 -7.94 9.08 -2.84
N PRO A 17 -9.02 8.30 -2.61
CA PRO A 17 -8.89 6.86 -2.40
C PRO A 17 -8.34 6.14 -3.63
N ALA A 18 -8.64 6.60 -4.85
CA ALA A 18 -8.08 6.00 -6.07
C ALA A 18 -6.55 6.14 -6.12
N ALA A 19 -6.02 7.34 -5.86
CA ALA A 19 -4.59 7.61 -5.84
C ALA A 19 -3.88 6.80 -4.74
N TRP A 20 -4.47 6.75 -3.54
CA TRP A 20 -3.93 5.95 -2.44
C TRP A 20 -3.94 4.44 -2.76
N GLY A 21 -5.03 3.97 -3.36
CA GLY A 21 -5.17 2.58 -3.79
C GLY A 21 -4.16 2.18 -4.85
N ALA A 22 -3.95 3.07 -5.84
CA ALA A 22 -2.94 2.89 -6.88
C ALA A 22 -1.52 2.84 -6.29
N ALA A 23 -1.18 3.75 -5.38
CA ALA A 23 0.13 3.76 -4.73
C ALA A 23 0.39 2.50 -3.90
N SER A 24 -0.61 2.05 -3.11
CA SER A 24 -0.52 0.82 -2.31
C SER A 24 -0.32 -0.42 -3.19
N LEU A 25 -1.10 -0.51 -4.27
CA LEU A 25 -1.00 -1.63 -5.21
C LEU A 25 0.34 -1.60 -5.96
N ALA A 26 0.75 -0.44 -6.47
CA ALA A 26 2.04 -0.27 -7.14
C ALA A 26 3.20 -0.68 -6.22
N GLY A 27 3.22 -0.19 -4.97
CA GLY A 27 4.22 -0.58 -3.98
C GLY A 27 4.28 -2.08 -3.74
N SER A 28 3.12 -2.76 -3.66
CA SER A 28 3.07 -4.21 -3.52
C SER A 28 3.62 -4.98 -4.72
N LEU A 29 3.43 -4.45 -5.94
CA LEU A 29 3.87 -5.06 -7.20
C LEU A 29 5.34 -4.79 -7.50
N THR A 30 5.86 -3.63 -7.10
CA THR A 30 7.26 -3.24 -7.31
C THR A 30 8.17 -3.59 -6.14
N ALA A 31 7.62 -4.12 -5.04
CA ALA A 31 8.42 -4.50 -3.88
C ALA A 31 9.46 -5.57 -4.24
N SER A 32 10.75 -5.25 -4.05
CA SER A 32 11.87 -6.18 -4.23
C SER A 32 11.64 -7.47 -3.46
N THR A 33 11.98 -8.64 -3.98
CA THR A 33 11.86 -9.91 -3.25
C THR A 33 12.83 -10.05 -2.08
N GLU A 34 13.77 -9.12 -1.95
CA GLU A 34 14.74 -9.04 -0.87
C GLU A 34 14.07 -8.77 0.50
N VAL A 35 14.61 -9.39 1.54
CA VAL A 35 14.15 -9.22 2.92
C VAL A 35 14.97 -8.12 3.55
N VAL A 36 14.40 -6.92 3.64
CA VAL A 36 15.09 -5.76 4.24
C VAL A 36 14.89 -5.72 5.77
N CYS A 37 15.97 -5.54 6.52
CA CYS A 37 15.88 -5.21 7.94
C CYS A 37 15.67 -3.70 8.12
N PRO A 38 14.68 -3.25 8.91
CA PRO A 38 14.47 -1.83 9.18
C PRO A 38 15.57 -1.20 10.07
N GLY A 39 16.32 -2.02 10.79
CA GLY A 39 17.43 -1.60 11.64
C GLY A 39 18.69 -2.40 11.38
N GLU A 40 19.45 -2.62 12.45
CA GLU A 40 20.69 -3.38 12.44
C GLU A 40 20.43 -4.86 12.10
N ASN A 41 21.18 -5.39 11.14
CA ASN A 41 21.12 -6.79 10.73
C ASN A 41 22.41 -7.48 11.16
N VAL A 42 22.29 -8.57 11.91
CA VAL A 42 23.40 -9.37 12.43
C VAL A 42 23.43 -10.71 11.71
N GLY A 43 24.57 -11.00 11.09
CA GLY A 43 24.82 -12.21 10.34
C GLY A 43 24.96 -13.46 11.21
N GLU A 44 25.28 -14.58 10.58
CA GLU A 44 25.53 -15.87 11.25
C GLU A 44 26.86 -15.86 12.04
N ASP A 45 27.81 -15.02 11.64
CA ASP A 45 29.08 -14.77 12.32
C ASP A 45 28.97 -13.84 13.53
N GLY A 46 27.79 -13.28 13.77
CA GLY A 46 27.56 -12.30 14.83
C GLY A 46 28.03 -10.89 14.49
N GLU A 47 28.43 -10.62 13.23
CA GLU A 47 28.82 -9.29 12.77
C GLU A 47 27.66 -8.58 12.06
N GLU A 48 27.67 -7.25 12.12
CA GLU A 48 26.69 -6.41 11.43
C GLU A 48 26.89 -6.45 9.91
N HIS A 49 25.81 -6.76 9.19
CA HIS A 49 25.80 -6.87 7.73
C HIS A 49 24.86 -5.84 7.11
N PRO A 50 25.39 -4.75 6.51
CA PRO A 50 24.56 -3.79 5.79
C PRO A 50 24.01 -4.41 4.49
N GLY A 51 22.70 -4.32 4.29
CA GLY A 51 22.02 -4.74 3.08
C GLY A 51 20.80 -5.64 3.33
N PRO A 52 20.29 -6.30 2.27
CA PRO A 52 19.26 -7.32 2.42
C PRO A 52 19.72 -8.42 3.37
N MET A 53 18.81 -8.86 4.24
CA MET A 53 19.07 -10.02 5.07
C MET A 53 19.25 -11.26 4.19
N ARG A 54 20.12 -12.15 4.64
CA ARG A 54 20.38 -13.46 4.03
C ARG A 54 19.74 -14.57 4.86
N PRO A 55 19.36 -15.70 4.23
CA PRO A 55 19.03 -16.90 4.98
C PRO A 55 20.21 -17.30 5.87
N GLY A 56 19.97 -17.43 7.18
CA GLY A 56 21.01 -17.67 8.19
C GLY A 56 21.26 -16.48 9.11
N ASP A 57 20.87 -15.27 8.71
CA ASP A 57 20.99 -14.08 9.56
C ASP A 57 20.19 -14.26 10.84
N THR A 58 20.86 -14.00 11.96
CA THR A 58 20.41 -14.40 13.29
C THR A 58 19.48 -13.37 13.91
N GLN A 59 19.69 -12.08 13.59
CA GLN A 59 18.97 -11.00 14.23
C GLN A 59 18.80 -9.78 13.32
N CYS A 60 17.58 -9.24 13.32
CA CYS A 60 17.25 -7.97 12.73
C CYS A 60 16.57 -7.09 13.78
N ALA A 61 17.15 -5.92 14.07
CA ALA A 61 16.58 -4.95 14.99
C ALA A 61 15.35 -4.28 14.36
N VAL A 62 14.22 -4.39 15.05
CA VAL A 62 12.99 -3.69 14.69
C VAL A 62 13.00 -2.34 15.39
N LEU A 63 12.95 -1.28 14.59
CA LEU A 63 12.96 0.10 15.07
C LEU A 63 11.55 0.71 14.98
N ASP A 64 11.20 1.52 15.98
CA ASP A 64 10.13 2.51 15.91
C ASP A 64 10.76 3.90 16.05
N GLY A 65 10.88 4.62 14.93
CA GLY A 65 11.75 5.79 14.84
C GLY A 65 13.21 5.43 15.13
N SER A 66 13.77 5.98 16.20
CA SER A 66 15.15 5.71 16.65
C SER A 66 15.23 4.69 17.80
N VAL A 67 14.11 4.10 18.21
CA VAL A 67 14.05 3.21 19.39
C VAL A 67 13.94 1.76 18.93
N MET A 68 14.81 0.89 19.47
CA MET A 68 14.68 -0.55 19.27
C MET A 68 13.47 -1.05 20.07
N VAL A 69 12.50 -1.63 19.38
CA VAL A 69 11.27 -2.18 19.97
C VAL A 69 11.25 -3.71 19.99
N GLY A 70 12.24 -4.35 19.36
CA GLY A 70 12.42 -5.79 19.42
C GLY A 70 13.37 -6.28 18.34
N THR A 71 13.51 -7.59 18.24
CA THR A 71 14.36 -8.24 17.25
C THR A 71 13.60 -9.34 16.53
N ARG A 72 13.89 -9.55 15.25
CA ARG A 72 13.27 -10.59 14.41
C ARG A 72 14.34 -11.41 13.69
N THR A 73 14.07 -12.69 13.49
CA THR A 73 14.91 -13.53 12.62
C THR A 73 14.57 -13.29 11.14
N TYR A 74 15.43 -13.78 10.23
CA TYR A 74 15.19 -13.73 8.78
C TYR A 74 13.77 -14.21 8.40
N GLU A 75 13.37 -15.40 8.87
CA GLU A 75 12.07 -16.00 8.56
C GLU A 75 10.89 -15.17 9.08
N GLN A 76 11.03 -14.59 10.27
CA GLN A 76 10.00 -13.72 10.84
C GLN A 76 9.87 -12.42 10.05
N GLN A 77 10.99 -11.84 9.61
CA GLN A 77 11.01 -10.62 8.83
C GLN A 77 10.47 -10.85 7.41
N GLN A 78 10.85 -11.95 6.76
CA GLN A 78 10.32 -12.36 5.47
C GLN A 78 8.80 -12.54 5.51
N ARG A 79 8.30 -13.25 6.54
CA ARG A 79 6.86 -13.46 6.72
C ARG A 79 6.13 -12.14 6.92
N THR A 80 6.67 -11.24 7.74
CA THR A 80 6.07 -9.92 8.01
C THR A 80 5.96 -9.10 6.73
N GLN A 81 7.05 -8.98 5.96
CA GLN A 81 7.03 -8.28 4.66
C GLN A 81 6.06 -8.91 3.67
N SER A 82 5.96 -10.24 3.65
CA SER A 82 5.01 -10.93 2.77
C SER A 82 3.55 -10.60 3.13
N LEU A 83 3.25 -10.43 4.42
CA LEU A 83 1.92 -10.08 4.91
C LEU A 83 1.61 -8.61 4.63
N GLU A 84 2.57 -7.71 4.80
CA GLU A 84 2.45 -6.30 4.47
C GLU A 84 2.16 -6.11 2.98
N ARG A 85 2.94 -6.74 2.09
CA ARG A 85 2.69 -6.70 0.63
C ARG A 85 1.29 -7.18 0.27
N ARG A 86 0.84 -8.30 0.86
CA ARG A 86 -0.52 -8.81 0.61
C ARG A 86 -1.59 -7.87 1.12
N ARG A 87 -1.36 -7.24 2.28
CA ARG A 87 -2.27 -6.24 2.85
C ARG A 87 -2.34 -5.01 1.95
N ASP A 88 -1.21 -4.51 1.45
CA ASP A 88 -1.15 -3.35 0.57
C ASP A 88 -1.80 -3.63 -0.79
N ALA A 89 -1.54 -4.80 -1.38
CA ALA A 89 -2.20 -5.24 -2.59
C ALA A 89 -3.72 -5.30 -2.40
N ARG A 90 -4.19 -5.94 -1.33
CA ARG A 90 -5.62 -6.06 -1.01
C ARG A 90 -6.26 -4.68 -0.79
N ASN A 91 -5.64 -3.85 0.04
CA ASN A 91 -6.15 -2.50 0.34
C ASN A 91 -6.18 -1.65 -0.95
N GLY A 92 -5.13 -1.75 -1.77
CA GLY A 92 -5.05 -1.10 -3.07
C GLY A 92 -6.18 -1.48 -4.01
N ILE A 93 -6.43 -2.78 -4.18
CA ILE A 93 -7.55 -3.31 -4.98
C ILE A 93 -8.88 -2.79 -4.46
N LEU A 94 -9.14 -2.89 -3.15
CA LEU A 94 -10.41 -2.45 -2.57
C LEU A 94 -10.68 -0.96 -2.80
N LEU A 95 -9.66 -0.11 -2.60
CA LEU A 95 -9.78 1.33 -2.81
C LEU A 95 -10.01 1.69 -4.27
N LEU A 96 -9.32 1.01 -5.20
CA LEU A 96 -9.53 1.20 -6.63
C LEU A 96 -10.94 0.75 -7.05
N THR A 97 -11.41 -0.40 -6.59
CA THR A 97 -12.77 -0.88 -6.87
C THR A 97 -13.81 0.07 -6.31
N TYR A 98 -13.65 0.54 -5.07
CA TYR A 98 -14.54 1.52 -4.46
C TYR A 98 -14.63 2.80 -5.29
N SER A 99 -13.48 3.33 -5.70
CA SER A 99 -13.40 4.56 -6.49
C SER A 99 -14.01 4.40 -7.88
N ALA A 100 -13.76 3.26 -8.53
CA ALA A 100 -14.31 2.93 -9.85
C ALA A 100 -15.84 2.78 -9.82
N VAL A 101 -16.38 2.06 -8.83
CA VAL A 101 -17.83 1.89 -8.67
C VAL A 101 -18.50 3.24 -8.35
N GLY A 102 -17.92 4.04 -7.45
CA GLY A 102 -18.42 5.37 -7.13
C GLY A 102 -18.45 6.29 -8.35
N ALA A 103 -17.39 6.29 -9.16
CA ALA A 103 -17.31 7.09 -10.38
C ALA A 103 -18.33 6.63 -11.43
N PHE A 104 -18.50 5.32 -11.60
CA PHE A 104 -19.49 4.74 -12.51
C PHE A 104 -20.93 5.11 -12.11
N LEU A 105 -21.26 5.03 -10.82
CA LEU A 105 -22.57 5.42 -10.31
C LEU A 105 -22.82 6.92 -10.47
N ALA A 106 -21.84 7.77 -10.16
CA ALA A 106 -21.94 9.22 -10.37
C ALA A 106 -22.12 9.58 -11.85
N TRP A 107 -21.50 8.82 -12.77
CA TRP A 107 -21.72 8.97 -14.20
C TRP A 107 -23.09 8.50 -14.63
N ARG A 108 -23.57 7.34 -14.15
CA ARG A 108 -24.87 6.77 -14.54
C ARG A 108 -26.05 7.59 -14.00
N ALA A 109 -25.93 8.16 -12.80
CA ALA A 109 -26.93 9.02 -12.19
C ALA A 109 -27.05 10.39 -12.88
N SER A 110 -26.28 10.63 -13.94
CA SER A 110 -26.43 11.80 -14.79
C SER A 110 -27.69 11.69 -15.62
N PRO A 111 -28.60 12.68 -15.55
CA PRO A 111 -29.63 12.79 -16.56
C PRO A 111 -28.92 12.84 -17.90
N ARG A 112 -29.08 11.79 -18.71
CA ARG A 112 -29.08 11.99 -20.16
C ARG A 112 -30.21 12.98 -20.39
N GLY A 113 -29.92 14.06 -21.09
CA GLY A 113 -30.82 15.21 -21.23
C GLY A 113 -32.27 14.80 -21.23
N ALA A 114 -33.02 15.30 -20.25
CA ALA A 114 -34.42 15.58 -20.51
C ALA A 114 -34.40 16.58 -21.68
N ASP A 115 -34.83 16.06 -22.83
CA ASP A 115 -35.20 16.64 -24.12
C ASP A 115 -35.00 18.14 -24.36
N GLU A 116 -34.57 18.47 -25.58
CA GLU A 116 -35.35 19.43 -26.37
C GLU A 116 -35.29 19.05 -27.86
N ASP A 117 -36.50 19.04 -28.44
CA ASP A 117 -36.93 18.81 -29.82
C ASP A 117 -36.11 19.52 -30.93
#